data_AF-A0A7S3CQA3-F1
#
_entry.id   AF-A0A7S3CQA3-F1
#
_cell.length_a   1.000
_cell.length_b   1.000
_cell.length_c   1.000
_cell.angle_alpha   90.00
_cell.angle_beta   90.00
_cell.angle_gamma   90.00
#
_symmetry.space_group_name_H-M   'P 1'
#
loop_
_entity.id
_entity.type
_entity.pdbx_description
1 polymer ?
#
loop_
_entity_poly.entity_id
_entity_poly.type
_entity_poly.pdbx_seq_one_letter_code
_entity_poly.pdbx_strand_id
1 'polypeptide(L)'
;MNNTNSPDHSVKINRTGRALSMDVSMIDNRVDPLAQVIGQLIRLYAKSSSLSKCFQNLGYINRLVDLMQHQQYNIQSEAHKTLEMVFHGPRIQDRSKMDPVIEWVDSVKDPEVKERINEVFTRMRQSEIYASKRLSMNLQYVVLSIGLRESMVFLEDQLKQ
;
A
#
# COMPACT_ATOMS: atom_id res chain seq x y z
N MET A 1 -39.06 -38.21 -18.10
CA MET A 1 -39.47 -36.80 -18.27
C MET A 1 -39.49 -36.14 -16.90
N ASN A 2 -38.63 -35.13 -16.76
CA ASN A 2 -38.59 -33.99 -15.84
C ASN A 2 -38.75 -34.15 -14.32
N ASN A 3 -37.60 -33.93 -13.69
CA ASN A 3 -37.36 -33.41 -12.36
C ASN A 3 -37.77 -31.92 -12.28
N THR A 4 -38.23 -31.45 -11.12
CA THR A 4 -37.84 -30.20 -10.40
C THR A 4 -39.00 -29.61 -9.57
N ASN A 5 -38.93 -29.85 -8.26
CA ASN A 5 -39.52 -28.98 -7.25
C ASN A 5 -38.70 -27.68 -7.22
N SER A 6 -39.32 -26.55 -7.59
CA SER A 6 -38.79 -25.22 -7.28
C SER A 6 -39.30 -24.78 -5.91
N PRO A 7 -38.43 -24.35 -4.96
CA PRO A 7 -38.90 -23.68 -3.77
C PRO A 7 -39.34 -22.26 -4.12
N ASP A 8 -40.58 -21.98 -3.76
CA ASP A 8 -41.25 -20.69 -3.83
C ASP A 8 -40.50 -19.65 -2.99
N HIS A 9 -39.64 -18.86 -3.63
CA HIS A 9 -39.10 -17.64 -3.04
C HIS A 9 -40.02 -16.48 -3.42
N SER A 10 -41.09 -16.33 -2.64
CA SER A 10 -42.03 -15.22 -2.71
C SER A 10 -41.28 -13.87 -2.73
N VAL A 11 -41.29 -13.21 -3.88
CA VAL A 11 -40.78 -11.84 -4.05
C VAL A 11 -41.78 -10.89 -3.38
N LYS A 12 -41.39 -10.30 -2.24
CA LYS A 12 -42.18 -9.20 -1.64
C LYS A 12 -41.93 -7.91 -2.43
N ILE A 13 -42.86 -7.60 -3.33
CA ILE A 13 -42.87 -6.37 -4.13
C ILE A 13 -43.36 -5.21 -3.25
N ASN A 14 -42.54 -4.17 -3.07
CA ASN A 14 -42.98 -2.92 -2.45
C ASN A 14 -43.68 -2.03 -3.50
N ARG A 15 -44.70 -1.26 -3.07
CA ARG A 15 -45.69 -0.52 -3.89
C ARG A 15 -45.17 0.58 -4.83
N THR A 16 -43.89 0.64 -5.16
CA THR A 16 -43.30 1.63 -6.09
C THR A 16 -42.50 1.03 -7.25
N GLY A 17 -42.47 -0.29 -7.41
CA GLY A 17 -41.98 -0.93 -8.65
C GLY A 17 -40.52 -0.64 -9.04
N ARG A 18 -39.71 -0.04 -8.16
CA ARG A 18 -38.27 0.13 -8.38
C ARG A 18 -37.53 -0.94 -7.60
N ALA A 19 -36.94 -1.88 -8.32
CA ALA A 19 -35.81 -2.63 -7.79
C ALA A 19 -34.74 -1.61 -7.39
N LEU A 20 -34.41 -1.53 -6.09
CA LEU A 20 -33.15 -0.95 -5.64
C LEU A 20 -32.04 -1.97 -5.90
N SER A 21 -31.85 -2.38 -7.16
CA SER A 21 -30.59 -2.98 -7.57
C SER A 21 -29.62 -1.82 -7.70
N MET A 22 -28.87 -1.54 -6.63
CA MET A 22 -27.71 -0.67 -6.74
C MET A 22 -26.78 -1.34 -7.74
N ASP A 23 -26.67 -0.74 -8.93
CA ASP A 23 -25.90 -1.26 -10.04
C ASP A 23 -24.44 -1.43 -9.61
N VAL A 24 -24.02 -2.67 -9.38
CA VAL A 24 -22.65 -3.01 -8.95
C VAL A 24 -21.63 -2.47 -9.98
N SER A 25 -22.05 -2.38 -11.24
CA SER A 25 -21.33 -1.76 -12.36
C SER A 25 -21.03 -0.26 -12.18
N MET A 26 -21.86 0.48 -11.43
CA MET A 26 -21.62 1.90 -11.14
C MET A 26 -20.66 2.14 -9.97
N ILE A 27 -20.51 1.16 -9.08
CA ILE A 27 -19.56 1.23 -7.97
C ILE A 27 -18.13 1.11 -8.54
N ASP A 28 -17.90 0.14 -9.42
CA ASP A 28 -16.58 -0.14 -10.01
C ASP A 28 -16.01 1.08 -10.76
N ASN A 29 -16.85 1.81 -11.49
CA ASN A 29 -16.45 3.01 -12.23
C ASN A 29 -16.09 4.23 -11.35
N ARG A 30 -16.47 4.24 -10.07
CA ARG A 30 -16.19 5.35 -9.12
C ARG A 30 -15.02 5.08 -8.19
N VAL A 31 -14.60 3.82 -8.05
CA VAL A 31 -13.47 3.44 -7.19
C VAL A 31 -12.16 4.02 -7.73
N ASP A 32 -12.01 4.07 -9.06
CA ASP A 32 -10.82 4.58 -9.74
C ASP A 32 -10.54 6.09 -9.47
N PRO A 33 -11.50 7.02 -9.68
CA PRO A 33 -11.30 8.42 -9.32
C PRO A 33 -11.10 8.64 -7.82
N LEU A 34 -11.79 7.88 -6.98
CA LEU A 34 -11.69 8.03 -5.53
C LEU A 34 -10.30 7.62 -5.01
N ALA A 35 -9.75 6.50 -5.52
CA ALA A 35 -8.40 6.06 -5.18
C ALA A 35 -7.34 7.11 -5.56
N GLN A 36 -7.51 7.76 -6.72
CA GLN A 36 -6.64 8.85 -7.16
C GLN A 36 -6.72 10.07 -6.23
N VAL A 37 -7.93 10.51 -5.88
CA VAL A 37 -8.12 11.67 -4.97
C VAL A 37 -7.54 11.38 -3.59
N ILE A 38 -7.81 10.20 -3.03
CA ILE A 38 -7.26 9.79 -1.74
C ILE A 38 -5.73 9.74 -1.78
N GLY A 39 -5.16 9.11 -2.80
CA GLY A 39 -3.70 9.05 -2.99
C GLY A 39 -3.07 10.45 -3.10
N GLN A 40 -3.70 11.37 -3.82
CA GLN A 40 -3.24 12.75 -3.92
C GLN A 40 -3.30 13.50 -2.58
N LEU A 41 -4.38 13.37 -1.81
CA LEU A 41 -4.52 13.99 -0.49
C LEU A 41 -3.46 13.50 0.48
N ILE A 42 -3.24 12.18 0.52
CA ILE A 42 -2.19 11.58 1.33
C ILE A 42 -0.82 12.14 0.94
N ARG A 43 -0.50 12.15 -0.36
CA ARG A 43 0.79 12.68 -0.84
C ARG A 43 0.97 14.16 -0.52
N LEU A 44 -0.11 14.94 -0.49
CA LEU A 44 -0.08 16.33 -0.07
C LEU A 44 0.26 16.43 1.43
N TYR A 45 -0.38 15.64 2.28
CA TYR A 45 -0.12 15.63 3.71
C TYR A 45 1.27 15.09 4.06
N ALA A 46 1.75 14.08 3.34
CA ALA A 46 3.10 13.53 3.52
C ALA A 46 4.21 14.56 3.26
N LYS A 47 3.94 15.61 2.46
CA LYS A 47 4.89 16.72 2.24
C LYS A 47 4.99 17.67 3.43
N SER A 48 4.04 17.66 4.35
CA SER A 48 4.06 18.49 5.56
C SER A 48 4.88 17.81 6.66
N SER A 49 5.77 18.57 7.30
CA SER A 49 6.60 18.07 8.41
C SER A 49 5.80 17.64 9.63
N SER A 50 4.63 18.23 9.87
CA SER A 50 3.77 17.90 11.01
C SER A 50 2.89 16.68 10.76
N LEU A 51 2.48 16.46 9.50
CA LEU A 51 1.52 15.40 9.14
C LEU A 51 2.19 14.15 8.55
N SER A 52 3.43 14.25 8.06
CA SER A 52 4.16 13.09 7.53
C SER A 52 4.28 11.96 8.54
N LYS A 53 4.45 12.31 9.83
CA LYS A 53 4.52 11.38 10.95
C LYS A 53 3.27 10.52 11.12
N CYS A 54 2.10 11.00 10.70
CA CYS A 54 0.86 10.22 10.75
C CYS A 54 0.88 8.98 9.83
N PHE A 55 1.75 8.99 8.82
CA PHE A 55 1.90 7.88 7.87
C PHE A 55 3.03 6.92 8.24
N GLN A 56 3.77 7.19 9.32
CA GLN A 56 4.80 6.33 9.90
C GLN A 56 4.15 5.24 10.76
N ASN A 57 3.26 4.48 10.15
CA ASN A 57 2.51 3.40 10.79
C ASN A 57 2.62 2.14 9.94
N LEU A 58 3.07 1.05 10.54
CA LEU A 58 3.32 -0.20 9.83
C LEU A 58 2.03 -0.81 9.25
N GLY A 59 0.89 -0.68 9.91
CA GLY A 59 -0.40 -1.14 9.37
C GLY A 59 -0.79 -0.39 8.11
N TYR A 60 -0.57 0.92 8.08
CA TYR A 60 -0.80 1.76 6.92
C TYR A 60 0.15 1.41 5.75
N ILE A 61 1.44 1.25 6.03
CA ILE A 61 2.45 0.85 5.05
C ILE A 61 2.11 -0.52 4.44
N ASN A 62 1.75 -1.50 5.28
CA ASN A 62 1.30 -2.82 4.82
C ASN A 62 0.12 -2.70 3.86
N ARG A 63 -0.88 -1.88 4.21
CA ARG A 63 -2.05 -1.71 3.36
C ARG A 63 -1.70 -1.11 1.99
N LEU A 64 -0.78 -0.15 1.95
CA LEU A 64 -0.28 0.38 0.67
C LEU A 64 0.44 -0.68 -0.16
N VAL A 65 1.26 -1.51 0.46
CA VAL A 65 1.99 -2.58 -0.23
C VAL A 65 1.03 -3.65 -0.77
N ASP A 66 -0.03 -3.98 -0.03
CA ASP A 66 -1.09 -4.87 -0.54
C ASP A 66 -1.79 -4.24 -1.76
N LEU A 67 -2.10 -2.94 -1.71
CA LEU A 67 -2.70 -2.21 -2.83
C LEU A 67 -1.77 -2.09 -4.04
N MET A 68 -0.45 -2.15 -3.84
CA MET A 68 0.51 -2.20 -4.96
C MET A 68 0.42 -3.51 -5.76
N GLN A 69 -0.15 -4.58 -5.19
CA GLN A 69 -0.41 -5.84 -5.89
C GLN A 69 -1.82 -5.90 -6.50
N HIS A 70 -2.57 -4.80 -6.46
CA HIS A 70 -3.94 -4.76 -6.96
C HIS A 70 -4.00 -4.96 -8.48
N GLN A 71 -5.03 -5.67 -8.96
CA GLN A 71 -5.20 -5.99 -10.39
C GLN A 71 -5.47 -4.74 -11.24
N GLN A 72 -6.23 -3.78 -10.69
CA GLN A 72 -6.48 -2.49 -11.35
C GLN A 72 -5.21 -1.62 -11.29
N TYR A 73 -4.65 -1.33 -12.47
CA TYR A 73 -3.44 -0.52 -12.62
C TYR A 73 -3.56 0.86 -11.96
N ASN A 74 -4.73 1.49 -11.98
CA ASN A 74 -4.94 2.80 -11.38
C ASN A 74 -4.69 2.78 -9.87
N ILE A 75 -5.31 1.84 -9.15
CA ILE A 75 -5.13 1.65 -7.71
C ILE A 75 -3.67 1.29 -7.40
N GLN A 76 -3.12 0.35 -8.16
CA GLN A 76 -1.74 -0.07 -8.03
C GLN A 76 -0.75 1.10 -8.20
N SER A 77 -0.87 1.85 -9.28
CA SER A 77 0.00 2.99 -9.62
C SER A 77 -0.10 4.08 -8.56
N GLU A 78 -1.31 4.37 -8.08
CA GLU A 78 -1.51 5.35 -7.01
C GLU A 78 -0.93 4.88 -5.66
N ALA A 79 -1.02 3.59 -5.33
CA ALA A 79 -0.38 3.04 -4.15
C ALA A 79 1.14 3.17 -4.20
N HIS A 80 1.77 2.87 -5.35
CA HIS A 80 3.22 3.03 -5.54
C HIS A 80 3.67 4.48 -5.33
N LYS A 81 3.03 5.43 -6.01
CA LYS A 81 3.36 6.87 -5.88
C LYS A 81 3.17 7.38 -4.46
N THR A 82 2.14 6.87 -3.79
CA THR A 82 1.80 7.27 -2.42
C THR A 82 2.82 6.75 -1.43
N LEU A 83 3.19 5.47 -1.54
CA LEU A 83 4.22 4.87 -0.71
C LEU A 83 5.56 5.57 -0.91
N GLU A 84 5.95 5.81 -2.17
CA GLU A 84 7.18 6.54 -2.49
C GLU A 84 7.23 7.90 -1.80
N MET A 85 6.16 8.70 -1.86
CA MET A 85 6.12 10.02 -1.20
C MET A 85 6.19 9.91 0.32
N VAL A 86 5.51 8.93 0.92
CA VAL A 86 5.55 8.70 2.37
C VAL A 86 6.99 8.41 2.82
N PHE A 87 7.71 7.59 2.05
CA PHE A 87 9.09 7.22 2.36
C PHE A 87 10.13 8.30 2.05
N HIS A 88 9.87 9.22 1.10
CA HIS A 88 10.72 10.39 0.86
C HIS A 88 10.52 11.50 1.90
N GLY A 89 9.42 11.45 2.65
CA GLY A 89 9.14 12.42 3.69
C GLY A 89 8.86 13.86 3.18
N PRO A 90 8.96 14.86 4.07
CA PRO A 90 8.67 16.25 3.76
C PRO A 90 9.68 16.83 2.78
N ARG A 91 9.20 17.45 1.68
CA ARG A 91 10.08 18.10 0.68
C ARG A 91 10.77 19.35 1.20
N ILE A 92 10.20 20.02 2.20
CA ILE A 92 10.75 21.21 2.82
C ILE A 92 11.31 20.80 4.17
N GLN A 93 12.49 20.18 4.13
CA GLN A 93 13.25 19.86 5.31
C GLN A 93 14.68 20.34 5.09
N ASP A 94 15.28 20.83 6.17
CA ASP A 94 16.69 21.19 6.16
C ASP A 94 17.50 19.94 5.79
N ARG A 95 18.28 20.00 4.70
CA ARG A 95 19.04 18.84 4.18
C ARG A 95 20.09 18.32 5.17
N SER A 96 20.37 19.08 6.23
CA SER A 96 21.22 18.68 7.35
C SER A 96 20.53 17.73 8.34
N LYS A 97 19.19 17.62 8.30
CA LYS A 97 18.42 16.74 9.18
C LYS A 97 18.23 15.37 8.55
N MET A 98 18.34 14.35 9.40
CA MET A 98 18.05 12.97 9.07
C MET A 98 16.60 12.84 8.55
N ASP A 99 16.40 11.94 7.59
CA ASP A 99 15.07 11.69 7.01
C ASP A 99 14.12 11.21 8.12
N PRO A 100 12.93 11.82 8.29
CA PRO A 100 11.99 11.46 9.34
C PRO A 100 11.60 9.98 9.34
N VAL A 101 11.60 9.33 8.17
CA VAL A 101 11.26 7.91 8.07
C VAL A 101 12.40 7.06 8.61
N ILE A 102 13.66 7.45 8.36
CA ILE A 102 14.81 6.77 8.96
C ILE A 102 14.82 6.99 10.47
N GLU A 103 14.59 8.24 10.93
CA GLU A 103 14.47 8.56 12.35
C GLU A 103 13.37 7.71 13.02
N TRP A 104 12.22 7.56 12.36
CA TRP A 104 11.14 6.72 12.86
C TRP A 104 11.56 5.26 12.95
N VAL A 105 12.12 4.66 11.90
CA VAL A 105 12.50 3.24 11.95
C VAL A 105 13.63 2.99 12.97
N ASP A 106 14.59 3.90 13.11
CA ASP A 106 15.62 3.81 14.14
C ASP A 106 15.05 3.96 15.56
N SER A 107 13.99 4.76 15.73
CA SER A 107 13.30 4.92 17.01
C SER A 107 12.50 3.69 17.44
N VAL A 108 12.19 2.77 16.52
CA VAL A 108 11.53 1.50 16.84
C VAL A 108 12.50 0.65 17.66
N LYS A 109 12.21 0.46 18.94
CA LYS A 109 13.02 -0.39 19.83
C LYS A 109 12.59 -1.86 19.81
N ASP A 110 11.36 -2.12 19.37
CA ASP A 110 10.78 -3.46 19.33
C ASP A 110 11.36 -4.25 18.14
N PRO A 111 12.10 -5.35 18.40
CA PRO A 111 12.68 -6.17 17.34
C PRO A 111 11.62 -6.81 16.44
N GLU A 112 10.44 -7.13 16.96
CA GLU A 112 9.34 -7.73 16.17
C GLU A 112 8.83 -6.73 15.12
N VAL A 113 8.71 -5.45 15.50
CA VAL A 113 8.29 -4.39 14.57
C VAL A 113 9.36 -4.15 13.50
N LYS A 114 10.65 -4.23 13.87
CA LYS A 114 11.74 -4.16 12.87
C LYS A 114 11.67 -5.32 11.89
N GLU A 115 11.49 -6.55 12.38
CA GLU A 115 11.35 -7.73 11.53
C GLU A 115 10.20 -7.58 10.53
N ARG A 116 9.03 -7.13 10.99
CA ARG A 116 7.88 -6.91 10.12
C ARG A 116 8.11 -5.80 9.08
N ILE A 117 8.88 -4.76 9.41
CA ILE A 117 9.31 -3.76 8.42
C ILE A 117 10.18 -4.43 7.33
N ASN A 118 11.06 -5.35 7.72
CA ASN A 118 11.92 -6.08 6.78
C ASN A 118 11.10 -6.96 5.85
N GLU A 119 10.13 -7.68 6.39
CA GLU A 119 9.21 -8.52 5.62
C GLU A 119 8.47 -7.70 4.55
N VAL A 120 8.07 -6.47 4.86
CA VAL A 120 7.48 -5.56 3.87
C VAL A 120 8.43 -5.30 2.71
N PHE A 121 9.67 -4.91 3.01
CA PHE A 121 10.67 -4.62 1.98
C PHE A 121 11.04 -5.86 1.16
N THR A 122 11.19 -7.02 1.82
CA THR A 122 11.45 -8.30 1.16
C THR A 122 10.32 -8.67 0.21
N ARG A 123 9.05 -8.54 0.64
CA ARG A 123 7.89 -8.76 -0.24
C ARG A 123 7.89 -7.84 -1.44
N MET A 124 8.17 -6.55 -1.27
CA MET A 124 8.27 -5.62 -2.40
C MET A 124 9.38 -5.99 -3.37
N ARG A 125 10.53 -6.47 -2.86
CA ARG A 125 11.68 -6.91 -3.64
C ARG A 125 11.44 -8.21 -4.41
N GLN A 126 10.64 -9.11 -3.84
CA GLN A 126 10.28 -10.38 -4.48
C GLN A 126 9.03 -10.28 -5.37
N SER A 127 8.31 -9.16 -5.35
CA SER A 127 7.10 -8.98 -6.15
C SER A 127 7.34 -9.14 -7.65
N GLU A 128 6.42 -9.79 -8.37
CA GLU A 128 6.44 -9.87 -9.84
C GLU A 128 6.26 -8.51 -10.52
N ILE A 129 5.75 -7.52 -9.80
CA ILE A 129 5.56 -6.16 -10.33
C ILE A 129 6.89 -5.41 -10.27
N TYR A 130 7.45 -5.13 -11.46
CA TYR A 130 8.71 -4.39 -11.61
C TYR A 130 8.74 -3.06 -10.85
N ALA A 131 7.63 -2.32 -10.81
CA ALA A 131 7.54 -1.06 -10.07
C ALA A 131 7.75 -1.24 -8.56
N SER A 132 7.28 -2.35 -7.98
CA SER A 132 7.49 -2.68 -6.56
C SER A 132 8.94 -3.03 -6.29
N LYS A 133 9.56 -3.84 -7.17
CA LYS A 133 10.99 -4.18 -7.13
C LYS A 133 11.85 -2.92 -7.17
N ARG A 134 11.61 -2.07 -8.17
CA ARG A 134 12.33 -0.80 -8.36
C ARG A 134 12.16 0.15 -7.17
N LEU A 135 10.94 0.29 -6.64
CA LEU A 135 10.71 1.14 -5.47
C LEU A 135 11.45 0.59 -4.24
N SER A 136 11.43 -0.73 -4.01
CA SER A 136 12.19 -1.34 -2.91
C SER A 136 13.70 -1.11 -3.04
N MET A 137 14.23 -1.12 -4.26
CA MET A 137 15.63 -0.81 -4.54
C MET A 137 15.95 0.66 -4.33
N ASN A 138 15.11 1.58 -4.80
CA ASN A 138 15.30 3.01 -4.57
C ASN A 138 15.29 3.35 -3.07
N LEU A 139 14.45 2.66 -2.30
CA LEU A 139 14.37 2.79 -0.86
C LEU A 139 15.53 2.09 -0.13
N GLN A 140 16.51 1.48 -0.82
CA GLN A 140 17.68 0.85 -0.18
C GLN A 140 18.48 1.78 0.71
N TYR A 141 18.47 3.10 0.49
CA TYR A 141 19.13 4.03 1.42
C TYR A 141 18.46 4.07 2.80
N VAL A 142 17.14 3.88 2.86
CA VAL A 142 16.38 3.69 4.11
C VAL A 142 16.76 2.35 4.73
N VAL A 143 16.80 1.27 3.93
CA VAL A 143 17.12 -0.08 4.43
C VAL A 143 18.58 -0.21 4.93
N LEU A 144 19.55 0.39 4.24
CA LEU A 144 20.97 0.32 4.62
C LEU A 144 21.33 1.12 5.88
N SER A 145 20.49 2.09 6.29
CA SER A 145 20.70 2.89 7.51
C SER A 145 20.12 2.24 8.77
N ILE A 146 19.11 1.37 8.65
CA ILE A 146 18.38 0.72 9.78
C ILE A 146 19.15 -0.47 10.40
N GLY A 147 20.33 -0.83 9.89
CA GLY A 147 21.06 -2.02 10.35
C GLY A 147 20.56 -3.34 9.75
N LEU A 148 19.74 -3.28 8.69
CA LEU A 148 19.35 -4.43 7.87
C LEU A 148 20.44 -4.96 6.95
N ARG A 149 21.66 -4.44 7.11
CA ARG A 149 22.83 -4.81 6.31
C ARG A 149 23.05 -6.31 6.28
N GLU A 150 22.86 -7.02 7.39
CA GLU A 150 23.12 -8.46 7.48
C GLU A 150 22.02 -9.30 6.82
N SER A 151 20.75 -8.89 6.94
CA SER A 151 19.60 -9.62 6.38
C SER A 151 19.48 -9.46 4.86
N MET A 152 19.99 -8.36 4.29
CA MET A 152 19.98 -8.15 2.84
C MET A 152 21.08 -8.91 2.09
N VAL A 153 22.22 -9.16 2.73
CA VAL A 153 23.32 -9.97 2.15
C VAL A 153 22.81 -11.38 1.78
N PHE A 154 21.86 -11.91 2.54
CA PHE A 154 21.29 -13.24 2.30
C PHE A 154 20.50 -13.36 0.98
N LEU A 155 19.96 -12.26 0.44
CA LEU A 155 19.22 -12.28 -0.84
C LEU A 155 20.15 -12.15 -2.06
N GLU A 156 21.34 -11.57 -1.91
CA GLU A 156 22.33 -11.54 -3.00
C GLU A 156 22.89 -12.94 -3.29
N ASP A 157 23.02 -13.78 -2.26
CA ASP A 157 23.50 -15.16 -2.42
C ASP A 157 22.45 -16.09 -3.05
N GLN A 158 21.15 -15.80 -2.88
CA GLN A 158 20.07 -16.55 -3.55
C GLN A 158 19.80 -16.10 -5.00
N LEU A 159 20.21 -14.88 -5.38
CA LEU A 159 20.11 -14.39 -6.77
C LEU A 159 21.28 -14.85 -7.67
N LYS A 160 22.29 -15.50 -7.09
CA LYS A 160 23.45 -16.08 -7.81
C LYS A 160 23.36 -17.59 -8.02
N GLN A 161 22.31 -18.25 -7.55
CA GLN A 161 21.98 -19.64 -7.87
C GLN A 161 20.92 -19.68 -8.97
#